data_AF-A0A1V8UKG0-F1
#
_entry.id   AF-A0A1V8UKG0-F1
#
_cell.length_a   1.000
_cell.length_b   1.000
_cell.length_c   1.000
_cell.angle_alpha   90.00
_cell.angle_beta   90.00
_cell.angle_gamma   90.00
#
_symmetry.space_group_name_H-M   'P 1'
#
loop_
_entity.id
_entity.type
_entity.pdbx_description
1 polymer ?
#
loop_
_entity_poly.entity_id
_entity_poly.type
_entity_poly.pdbx_seq_one_letter_code
_entity_poly.pdbx_strand_id
1 'polypeptide(L)'
;MDPNVKKGKKRKRATATPAMAPPAQAASPAASIDIADEEQPEANGTSDAELQTRLTALADFQLRLLKHAMRFTAAERISYSTCSIHAEENEMVVLRALASPDVQAAGWRVLQRDEQVDGMKRWHRRGDPKAVEDSLAVLAGEEAKSDDVQGIADVDAESVAQACIRCDKNGDEGTMGFFVAGFVRDPNSSSRTSGGNGTTGSHKTTEEPATDEDEWNGFGSD
;
A
#
# COMPACT_ATOMS: atom_id res chain seq x y z
N MET A 1 4.67 -11.15 -70.72
CA MET A 1 5.67 -10.11 -71.03
C MET A 1 5.59 -9.06 -69.93
N ASP A 2 6.48 -9.13 -68.94
CA ASP A 2 6.93 -7.99 -68.12
C ASP A 2 7.73 -7.00 -69.00
N PRO A 3 7.92 -5.69 -68.69
CA PRO A 3 8.31 -5.20 -67.35
C PRO A 3 7.93 -3.75 -66.89
N ASN A 4 7.73 -3.61 -65.57
CA ASN A 4 8.35 -2.67 -64.59
C ASN A 4 9.24 -1.47 -65.04
N VAL A 5 8.96 -0.23 -64.58
CA VAL A 5 9.90 0.84 -64.08
C VAL A 5 9.08 1.91 -63.30
N LYS A 6 9.15 2.18 -61.97
CA LYS A 6 10.14 2.71 -61.00
C LYS A 6 10.43 4.24 -60.98
N LYS A 7 10.12 4.83 -59.80
CA LYS A 7 10.83 5.88 -59.00
C LYS A 7 10.77 7.37 -59.40
N GLY A 8 10.36 8.20 -58.42
CA GLY A 8 10.75 9.61 -58.26
C GLY A 8 11.35 9.86 -56.86
N LYS A 9 12.47 10.58 -56.78
CA LYS A 9 13.34 10.78 -55.60
C LYS A 9 13.63 12.27 -55.37
N LYS A 10 13.36 12.76 -54.15
CA LYS A 10 13.96 13.89 -53.36
C LYS A 10 14.19 15.30 -53.97
N ARG A 11 13.79 16.36 -53.21
CA ARG A 11 14.61 17.44 -52.53
C ARG A 11 13.74 18.72 -52.29
N LYS A 12 13.50 19.18 -51.05
CA LYS A 12 14.26 20.09 -50.13
C LYS A 12 14.11 21.61 -50.44
N ARG A 13 13.50 22.42 -49.53
CA ARG A 13 14.05 23.67 -48.91
C ARG A 13 13.02 24.40 -47.99
N ALA A 14 13.49 24.92 -46.85
CA ALA A 14 12.82 25.77 -45.83
C ALA A 14 12.52 27.20 -46.33
N THR A 15 11.65 28.05 -45.74
CA THR A 15 11.72 28.90 -44.51
C THR A 15 10.41 29.77 -44.55
N ALA A 16 9.76 30.33 -43.51
CA ALA A 16 10.21 31.21 -42.43
C ALA A 16 9.07 31.47 -41.39
N THR A 17 9.45 31.90 -40.20
CA THR A 17 8.68 32.28 -38.99
C THR A 17 7.88 33.59 -39.13
N PRO A 18 6.99 33.92 -38.16
CA PRO A 18 7.29 35.08 -37.33
C PRO A 18 7.06 34.88 -35.83
N ALA A 19 7.72 35.78 -35.07
CA ALA A 19 7.96 35.76 -33.63
C ALA A 19 6.89 36.50 -32.80
N MET A 20 6.81 36.17 -31.50
CA MET A 20 6.46 37.11 -30.43
C MET A 20 7.16 36.71 -29.12
N ALA A 21 7.61 37.73 -28.36
CA ALA A 21 8.44 37.69 -27.16
C ALA A 21 7.58 37.83 -25.86
N PRO A 22 8.16 37.70 -24.64
CA PRO A 22 7.52 37.12 -23.44
C PRO A 22 7.07 38.13 -22.36
N PRO A 23 6.42 37.65 -21.28
CA PRO A 23 6.76 38.08 -19.91
C PRO A 23 7.08 36.86 -19.03
N ALA A 24 8.23 36.81 -18.36
CA ALA A 24 8.56 37.39 -17.05
C ALA A 24 8.00 36.57 -15.87
N GLN A 25 8.96 36.12 -15.06
CA GLN A 25 8.90 35.15 -13.97
C GLN A 25 7.91 35.50 -12.85
N ALA A 26 7.23 34.47 -12.33
CA ALA A 26 6.84 34.40 -10.94
C ALA A 26 7.51 33.16 -10.33
N ALA A 27 8.53 33.39 -9.51
CA ALA A 27 9.12 32.37 -8.66
C ALA A 27 8.18 32.10 -7.48
N SER A 28 7.91 30.84 -7.18
CA SER A 28 7.41 30.40 -5.87
C SER A 28 7.75 28.91 -5.67
N PRO A 29 8.01 28.50 -4.43
CA PRO A 29 9.01 27.50 -4.10
C PRO A 29 8.50 26.09 -4.37
N ALA A 30 9.32 25.29 -5.04
CA ALA A 30 9.09 23.88 -5.23
C ALA A 30 9.22 23.17 -3.87
N ALA A 31 8.11 22.75 -3.30
CA ALA A 31 8.05 21.50 -2.55
C ALA A 31 7.60 20.41 -3.53
N SER A 32 8.42 20.16 -4.56
CA SER A 32 8.32 18.96 -5.37
C SER A 32 8.82 17.81 -4.50
N ILE A 33 7.91 16.97 -4.03
CA ILE A 33 8.28 15.62 -3.63
C ILE A 33 8.55 14.90 -4.94
N ASP A 34 9.81 14.98 -5.39
CA ASP A 34 10.34 14.15 -6.45
C ASP A 34 10.20 12.70 -6.00
N ILE A 35 9.21 11.99 -6.54
CA ILE A 35 9.25 10.52 -6.62
C ILE A 35 10.23 10.20 -7.77
N ALA A 36 11.48 10.61 -7.58
CA ALA A 36 12.59 10.00 -8.26
C ALA A 36 12.77 8.61 -7.64
N ASP A 37 13.07 7.65 -8.49
CA ASP A 37 13.57 6.32 -8.19
C ASP A 37 14.66 6.38 -7.11
N GLU A 38 14.25 6.43 -5.84
CA GLU A 38 15.14 6.39 -4.68
C GLU A 38 15.47 4.91 -4.50
N GLU A 39 16.42 4.44 -5.31
CA GLU A 39 17.26 3.31 -4.99
C GLU A 39 17.61 3.45 -3.51
N GLN A 40 17.02 2.58 -2.68
CA GLN A 40 17.13 2.61 -1.23
C GLN A 40 18.59 2.92 -0.88
N PRO A 41 18.91 4.10 -0.28
CA PRO A 41 20.29 4.45 -0.07
C PRO A 41 20.87 3.37 0.82
N GLU A 42 21.82 2.62 0.26
CA GLU A 42 22.69 1.75 1.06
C GLU A 42 23.19 2.64 2.19
N ALA A 43 22.88 2.27 3.42
CA ALA A 43 23.11 3.06 4.62
C ALA A 43 24.62 3.23 4.87
N ASN A 44 25.26 4.08 4.09
CA ASN A 44 26.62 4.54 4.31
C ASN A 44 26.54 5.95 4.90
N GLY A 45 26.10 6.04 6.16
CA GLY A 45 26.27 7.26 6.97
C GLY A 45 25.15 7.63 7.95
N THR A 46 23.97 7.03 7.88
CA THR A 46 22.89 7.24 8.86
C THR A 46 23.08 6.32 10.06
N SER A 47 22.93 6.85 11.27
CA SER A 47 22.96 6.03 12.48
C SER A 47 21.81 5.01 12.48
N ASP A 48 22.00 3.85 13.11
CA ASP A 48 20.95 2.82 13.23
C ASP A 48 19.66 3.38 13.84
N ALA A 49 19.77 4.36 14.74
CA ALA A 49 18.63 5.03 15.35
C ALA A 49 17.83 5.89 14.35
N GLU A 50 18.51 6.61 13.46
CA GLU A 50 17.85 7.38 12.39
C GLU A 50 17.19 6.47 11.37
N LEU A 51 17.86 5.36 11.00
CA LEU A 51 17.30 4.34 10.13
C LEU A 51 16.02 3.76 10.73
N GLN A 52 16.05 3.35 12.00
CA GLN A 52 14.89 2.81 12.70
C GLN A 52 13.75 3.80 12.83
N THR A 53 14.06 5.08 13.07
CA THR A 53 13.06 6.16 13.06
C THR A 53 12.39 6.30 11.71
N ARG A 54 13.16 6.25 10.60
CA ARG A 54 12.61 6.30 9.23
C ARG A 54 11.74 5.08 8.94
N LEU A 55 12.19 3.88 9.29
CA LEU A 55 11.45 2.64 9.09
C LEU A 55 10.11 2.66 9.85
N THR A 56 10.12 3.14 11.09
CA THR A 56 8.91 3.25 11.92
C THR A 56 7.91 4.23 11.31
N ALA A 57 8.36 5.44 10.96
CA ALA A 57 7.49 6.46 10.36
C ALA A 57 6.90 6.00 9.01
N LEU A 58 7.67 5.25 8.22
CA LEU A 58 7.23 4.71 6.95
C LEU A 58 6.24 3.55 7.14
N ALA A 59 6.50 2.63 8.06
CA ALA A 59 5.58 1.54 8.42
C ALA A 59 4.23 2.08 8.94
N ASP A 60 4.25 3.12 9.77
CA ASP A 60 3.03 3.77 10.26
C ASP A 60 2.23 4.43 9.13
N PHE A 61 2.91 5.03 8.16
CA PHE A 61 2.25 5.57 6.96
C PHE A 61 1.64 4.46 6.09
N GLN A 62 2.39 3.38 5.84
CA GLN A 62 1.92 2.22 5.09
C GLN A 62 0.70 1.57 5.76
N LEU A 63 0.72 1.40 7.10
CA LEU A 63 -0.39 0.88 7.88
C LEU A 63 -1.64 1.76 7.74
N ARG A 64 -1.50 3.09 7.83
CA ARG A 64 -2.62 4.02 7.64
C ARG A 64 -3.25 3.88 6.26
N LEU A 65 -2.44 3.76 5.20
CA LEU A 65 -2.94 3.55 3.84
C LEU A 65 -3.66 2.20 3.71
N LEU A 66 -3.11 1.14 4.28
CA LEU A 66 -3.72 -0.19 4.27
C LEU A 66 -5.08 -0.20 4.99
N LYS A 67 -5.17 0.38 6.19
CA LYS A 67 -6.42 0.54 6.93
C LYS A 67 -7.44 1.40 6.16
N HIS A 68 -6.98 2.47 5.50
CA HIS A 68 -7.86 3.27 4.64
C HIS A 68 -8.43 2.43 3.48
N ALA A 69 -7.60 1.64 2.80
CA ALA A 69 -8.06 0.73 1.75
C ALA A 69 -9.08 -0.31 2.29
N MET A 70 -8.91 -0.78 3.52
CA MET A 70 -9.85 -1.70 4.17
C MET A 70 -11.21 -1.08 4.51
N ARG A 71 -11.38 0.25 4.42
CA ARG A 71 -12.67 0.94 4.60
C ARG A 71 -13.56 0.90 3.36
N PHE A 72 -13.03 0.58 2.18
CA PHE A 72 -13.87 0.41 0.98
C PHE A 72 -14.84 -0.78 1.18
N THR A 73 -16.13 -0.48 1.26
CA THR A 73 -17.18 -1.45 1.64
C THR A 73 -17.42 -2.52 0.57
N ALA A 74 -17.21 -2.17 -0.70
CA ALA A 74 -17.27 -3.11 -1.82
C ALA A 74 -15.97 -3.91 -2.02
N ALA A 75 -14.89 -3.57 -1.31
CA ALA A 75 -13.63 -4.29 -1.43
C ALA A 75 -13.70 -5.62 -0.65
N GLU A 76 -13.49 -6.72 -1.38
CA GLU A 76 -13.42 -8.08 -0.81
C GLU A 76 -11.99 -8.60 -0.70
N ARG A 77 -11.06 -8.03 -1.47
CA ARG A 77 -9.66 -8.46 -1.54
C ARG A 77 -8.75 -7.26 -1.63
N ILE A 78 -7.66 -7.27 -0.88
CA ILE A 78 -6.61 -6.24 -0.92
C ILE A 78 -5.27 -6.94 -1.06
N SER A 79 -4.40 -6.39 -1.90
CA SER A 79 -2.99 -6.78 -1.96
C SER A 79 -2.16 -5.67 -1.37
N TYR A 80 -1.36 -5.99 -0.36
CA TYR A 80 -0.33 -5.14 0.19
C TYR A 80 1.03 -5.61 -0.33
N SER A 81 1.87 -4.68 -0.80
CA SER A 81 3.18 -5.02 -1.32
C SER A 81 4.18 -3.89 -1.14
N THR A 82 5.45 -4.25 -0.94
CA THR A 82 6.57 -3.30 -0.82
C THR A 82 7.76 -3.82 -1.64
N CYS A 83 8.67 -2.92 -2.01
CA CYS A 83 10.00 -3.27 -2.50
C CYS A 83 11.05 -3.25 -1.37
N SER A 84 10.65 -3.59 -0.14
CA SER A 84 11.50 -3.58 1.05
C SER A 84 11.82 -5.00 1.50
N ILE A 85 13.01 -5.16 2.07
CA ILE A 85 13.42 -6.39 2.76
C ILE A 85 13.13 -6.34 4.27
N HIS A 86 12.84 -5.15 4.82
CA HIS A 86 12.73 -4.91 6.26
C HIS A 86 11.41 -5.45 6.82
N ALA A 87 11.47 -6.12 7.98
CA ALA A 87 10.28 -6.73 8.60
C ALA A 87 9.29 -5.67 9.11
N GLU A 88 9.79 -4.51 9.51
CA GLU A 88 9.05 -3.37 10.03
C GLU A 88 8.03 -2.84 9.02
N GLU A 89 8.37 -2.84 7.73
CA GLU A 89 7.50 -2.44 6.62
C GLU A 89 6.65 -3.60 6.08
N ASN A 90 6.94 -4.83 6.49
CA ASN A 90 6.40 -6.04 5.88
C ASN A 90 5.48 -6.79 6.86
N GLU A 91 5.98 -7.82 7.53
CA GLU A 91 5.22 -8.65 8.48
C GLU A 91 4.61 -7.81 9.60
N MET A 92 5.33 -6.82 10.11
CA MET A 92 4.83 -5.95 11.18
C MET A 92 3.61 -5.14 10.73
N VAL A 93 3.62 -4.57 9.51
CA VAL A 93 2.46 -3.84 8.97
C VAL A 93 1.27 -4.77 8.78
N VAL A 94 1.49 -5.98 8.27
CA VAL A 94 0.45 -7.00 8.11
C VAL A 94 -0.18 -7.35 9.46
N LEU A 95 0.63 -7.62 10.47
CA LEU A 95 0.17 -7.99 11.81
C LEU A 95 -0.54 -6.83 12.51
N ARG A 96 -0.02 -5.61 12.45
CA ARG A 96 -0.68 -4.40 13.01
C ARG A 96 -2.06 -4.17 12.38
N ALA A 97 -2.20 -4.41 11.07
CA ALA A 97 -3.48 -4.31 10.40
C ALA A 97 -4.46 -5.39 10.93
N LEU A 98 -4.02 -6.65 11.03
CA LEU A 98 -4.85 -7.76 11.54
C LEU A 98 -5.22 -7.60 13.03
N ALA A 99 -4.36 -6.97 13.82
CA ALA A 99 -4.60 -6.71 15.23
C ALA A 99 -5.49 -5.48 15.49
N SER A 100 -5.83 -4.70 14.46
CA SER A 100 -6.68 -3.52 14.62
C SER A 100 -8.17 -3.90 14.79
N PRO A 101 -8.87 -3.44 15.85
CA PRO A 101 -10.27 -3.79 16.10
C PRO A 101 -11.22 -3.42 14.96
N ASP A 102 -11.01 -2.27 14.31
CA ASP A 102 -11.82 -1.82 13.17
C ASP A 102 -11.66 -2.74 11.95
N VAL A 103 -10.46 -3.29 11.74
CA VAL A 103 -10.15 -4.24 10.67
C VAL A 103 -10.78 -5.61 10.96
N GLN A 104 -10.71 -6.07 12.22
CA GLN A 104 -11.33 -7.32 12.65
C GLN A 104 -12.86 -7.27 12.57
N ALA A 105 -13.48 -6.19 13.06
CA ALA A 105 -14.93 -5.98 12.96
C ALA A 105 -15.41 -5.89 11.51
N ALA A 106 -14.57 -5.35 10.62
CA ALA A 106 -14.79 -5.31 9.19
C ALA A 106 -14.63 -6.67 8.51
N GLY A 107 -14.15 -7.70 9.21
CA GLY A 107 -14.09 -9.06 8.71
C GLY A 107 -12.85 -9.41 7.92
N TRP A 108 -11.81 -8.59 7.97
CA TRP A 108 -10.60 -8.81 7.22
C TRP A 108 -9.70 -9.85 7.90
N ARG A 109 -9.13 -10.72 7.07
CA ARG A 109 -8.10 -11.68 7.47
C ARG A 109 -7.07 -11.79 6.36
N VAL A 110 -5.91 -12.36 6.68
CA VAL A 110 -4.91 -12.68 5.67
C VAL A 110 -5.42 -13.78 4.73
N LEU A 111 -5.08 -13.67 3.45
CA LEU A 111 -5.33 -14.69 2.42
C LEU A 111 -4.36 -15.85 2.63
N GLN A 112 -4.90 -16.98 3.08
CA GLN A 112 -4.09 -18.14 3.44
C GLN A 112 -3.42 -18.77 2.22
N ARG A 113 -2.30 -19.47 2.45
CA ARG A 113 -1.51 -20.06 1.36
C ARG A 113 -2.33 -20.99 0.46
N ASP A 114 -3.17 -21.82 1.06
CA ASP A 114 -4.04 -22.77 0.39
C ASP A 114 -5.20 -22.11 -0.39
N GLU A 115 -5.50 -20.85 -0.13
CA GLU A 115 -6.48 -20.04 -0.86
C GLU A 115 -5.87 -19.22 -2.01
N GLN A 116 -4.54 -19.07 -2.02
CA GLN A 116 -3.82 -18.34 -3.07
C GLN A 116 -3.95 -19.01 -4.44
N VAL A 117 -3.70 -18.25 -5.51
CA VAL A 117 -3.60 -18.84 -6.86
C VAL A 117 -2.40 -19.77 -6.97
N ASP A 118 -2.46 -20.74 -7.89
CA ASP A 118 -1.45 -21.78 -8.09
C ASP A 118 0.00 -21.27 -8.18
N GLY A 119 0.23 -20.14 -8.84
CA GLY A 119 1.56 -19.52 -8.93
C GLY A 119 2.10 -19.06 -7.57
N MET A 120 1.25 -18.36 -6.80
CA MET A 120 1.59 -17.85 -5.45
C MET A 120 1.73 -18.99 -4.43
N LYS A 121 0.93 -20.05 -4.55
CA LYS A 121 1.04 -21.28 -3.74
C LYS A 121 2.41 -21.95 -3.85
N ARG A 122 2.89 -22.10 -5.09
CA ARG A 122 4.16 -22.75 -5.40
C ARG A 122 5.36 -21.84 -5.18
N TRP A 123 5.14 -20.54 -5.00
CA TRP A 123 6.21 -19.62 -4.66
C TRP A 123 6.87 -20.06 -3.34
N HIS A 124 8.18 -20.27 -3.41
CA HIS A 124 8.92 -21.01 -2.39
C HIS A 124 9.38 -20.11 -1.23
N ARG A 125 9.67 -18.83 -1.50
CA ARG A 125 10.04 -17.84 -0.50
C ARG A 125 8.80 -17.23 0.17
N ARG A 126 8.62 -17.48 1.46
CA ARG A 126 7.47 -16.97 2.24
C ARG A 126 7.90 -15.82 3.15
N GLY A 127 6.98 -15.31 3.97
CA GLY A 127 7.34 -14.41 5.07
C GLY A 127 8.33 -15.08 6.02
N ASP A 128 9.07 -14.29 6.77
CA ASP A 128 10.03 -14.80 7.76
C ASP A 128 9.29 -15.16 9.06
N PRO A 129 9.25 -16.45 9.46
CA PRO A 129 8.57 -16.86 10.69
C PRO A 129 9.12 -16.15 11.93
N LYS A 130 10.44 -15.90 11.98
CA LYS A 130 11.06 -15.20 13.11
C LYS A 130 10.61 -13.75 13.17
N ALA A 131 10.52 -13.08 12.02
CA ALA A 131 10.01 -11.71 11.94
C ALA A 131 8.56 -11.62 12.40
N VAL A 132 7.72 -12.61 12.07
CA VAL A 132 6.34 -12.70 12.55
C VAL A 132 6.30 -12.90 14.06
N GLU A 133 7.07 -13.84 14.61
CA GLU A 133 7.15 -14.09 16.06
C GLU A 133 7.62 -12.86 16.84
N ASP A 134 8.72 -12.24 16.39
CA ASP A 134 9.28 -11.03 17.01
C ASP A 134 8.26 -9.89 16.96
N SER A 135 7.50 -9.76 15.86
CA SER A 135 6.43 -8.77 15.73
C SER A 135 5.24 -9.04 16.66
N LEU A 136 4.80 -10.30 16.77
CA LEU A 136 3.74 -10.70 17.69
C LEU A 136 4.12 -10.41 19.15
N ALA A 137 5.38 -10.63 19.52
CA ALA A 137 5.88 -10.33 20.86
C ALA A 137 5.84 -8.82 21.16
N VAL A 138 6.18 -7.96 20.19
CA VAL A 138 6.04 -6.51 20.31
C VAL A 138 4.58 -6.12 20.50
N LEU A 139 3.70 -6.62 19.63
CA LEU A 139 2.27 -6.29 19.68
C LEU A 139 1.61 -6.78 20.98
N ALA A 140 2.00 -7.94 21.51
CA ALA A 140 1.48 -8.43 22.80
C ALA A 140 1.81 -7.47 23.95
N GLY A 141 2.96 -6.79 23.87
CA GLY A 141 3.33 -5.72 24.80
C GLY A 141 2.57 -4.41 24.60
N GLU A 142 1.95 -4.19 23.42
CA GLU A 142 1.11 -3.04 23.08
C GLU A 142 -0.36 -3.27 23.44
N GLU A 143 -0.90 -4.48 23.23
CA GLU A 143 -2.28 -4.87 23.61
C GLU A 143 -2.52 -4.71 25.12
N ALA A 144 -1.48 -4.88 25.94
CA ALA A 144 -1.58 -4.60 27.38
C ALA A 144 -1.70 -3.10 27.74
N LYS A 145 -1.47 -2.19 26.78
CA LYS A 145 -1.35 -0.74 26.99
C LYS A 145 -2.35 0.09 26.20
N SER A 146 -2.89 -0.44 25.11
CA SER A 146 -3.86 0.25 24.23
C SER A 146 -4.94 -0.71 23.77
N ASP A 147 -6.17 -0.19 23.62
CA ASP A 147 -7.29 -0.90 23.02
C ASP A 147 -7.21 -0.96 21.48
N ASP A 148 -6.24 -0.26 20.87
CA ASP A 148 -6.04 -0.22 19.41
C ASP A 148 -5.47 -1.50 18.81
N VAL A 149 -4.99 -2.42 19.66
CA VAL A 149 -4.36 -3.69 19.27
C VAL A 149 -5.03 -4.80 20.07
N GLN A 150 -5.63 -5.78 19.39
CA GLN A 150 -6.41 -6.85 20.01
C GLN A 150 -6.25 -8.18 19.26
N GLY A 151 -6.48 -9.29 19.97
CA GLY A 151 -6.64 -10.62 19.36
C GLY A 151 -5.33 -11.24 18.85
N ILE A 152 -4.20 -10.75 19.33
CA ILE A 152 -2.87 -11.17 18.88
C ILE A 152 -2.56 -12.60 19.36
N ALA A 153 -3.06 -12.98 20.53
CA ALA A 153 -2.85 -14.30 21.12
C ALA A 153 -3.43 -15.44 20.28
N ASP A 154 -4.42 -15.17 19.43
CA ASP A 154 -5.07 -16.15 18.55
C ASP A 154 -4.39 -16.26 17.17
N VAL A 155 -3.38 -15.44 16.90
CA VAL A 155 -2.68 -15.42 15.61
C VAL A 155 -1.64 -16.54 15.55
N ASP A 156 -1.80 -17.45 14.59
CA ASP A 156 -0.79 -18.46 14.28
C ASP A 156 0.34 -17.87 13.43
N ALA A 157 1.54 -17.79 14.02
CA ALA A 157 2.71 -17.20 13.39
C ALA A 157 3.12 -17.93 12.10
N GLU A 158 3.04 -19.26 12.10
CA GLU A 158 3.41 -20.07 10.95
C GLU A 158 2.44 -19.81 9.79
N SER A 159 1.13 -19.83 10.05
CA SER A 159 0.10 -19.48 9.07
C SER A 159 0.32 -18.10 8.43
N VAL A 160 0.61 -17.06 9.23
CA VAL A 160 0.85 -15.71 8.70
C VAL A 160 2.13 -15.67 7.86
N ALA A 161 3.22 -16.26 8.33
CA ALA A 161 4.46 -16.34 7.58
C ALA A 161 4.25 -17.07 6.24
N GLN A 162 3.53 -18.19 6.28
CA GLN A 162 3.13 -18.96 5.10
C GLN A 162 2.14 -18.25 4.21
N ALA A 163 1.41 -17.23 4.68
CA ALA A 163 0.52 -16.43 3.83
C ALA A 163 1.31 -15.35 3.07
N CYS A 164 2.35 -14.78 3.68
CA CYS A 164 3.21 -13.79 3.06
C CYS A 164 4.13 -14.39 1.98
N ILE A 165 4.56 -13.55 1.03
CA ILE A 165 5.51 -13.89 -0.04
C ILE A 165 6.67 -12.89 0.02
N ARG A 166 7.89 -13.41 -0.13
CA ARG A 166 9.11 -12.60 -0.24
C ARG A 166 9.89 -12.92 -1.52
N CYS A 167 10.68 -11.97 -1.96
CA CYS A 167 11.78 -12.13 -2.91
C CYS A 167 13.02 -11.48 -2.32
N ASP A 168 14.19 -12.10 -2.50
CA ASP A 168 15.42 -11.53 -1.96
C ASP A 168 16.04 -10.51 -2.90
N LYS A 169 16.78 -9.58 -2.29
CA LYS A 169 17.69 -8.72 -3.03
C LYS A 169 18.85 -9.57 -3.55
N ASN A 170 19.11 -9.49 -4.86
CA ASN A 170 20.15 -10.28 -5.55
C ASN A 170 19.94 -11.80 -5.50
N GLY A 171 18.70 -12.26 -5.25
CA GLY A 171 18.35 -13.66 -5.39
C GLY A 171 18.29 -14.11 -6.86
N ASP A 172 18.05 -15.40 -7.06
CA ASP A 172 17.90 -16.00 -8.40
C ASP A 172 16.68 -15.43 -9.16
N GLU A 173 15.78 -14.73 -8.47
CA GLU A 173 14.59 -14.11 -9.07
C GLU A 173 14.88 -12.74 -9.72
N GLY A 174 16.08 -12.16 -9.53
CA GLY A 174 16.46 -10.89 -10.14
C GLY A 174 15.68 -9.68 -9.61
N THR A 175 15.21 -9.74 -8.36
CA THR A 175 14.49 -8.63 -7.70
C THR A 175 15.40 -7.79 -6.80
N MET A 176 14.96 -6.58 -6.47
CA MET A 176 15.63 -5.69 -5.50
C MET A 176 15.26 -5.99 -4.04
N GLY A 177 14.52 -7.08 -3.79
CA GLY A 177 13.76 -7.28 -2.57
C GLY A 177 12.30 -6.93 -2.80
N PHE A 178 11.40 -7.85 -2.47
CA PHE A 178 9.96 -7.62 -2.65
C PHE A 178 9.15 -8.38 -1.60
N PHE A 179 8.02 -7.83 -1.20
CA PHE A 179 7.10 -8.44 -0.26
C PHE A 179 5.66 -8.31 -0.76
N VAL A 180 4.86 -9.35 -0.54
CA VAL A 180 3.42 -9.35 -0.84
C VAL A 180 2.64 -10.07 0.26
N ALA A 181 1.54 -9.46 0.70
CA ALA A 181 0.51 -10.09 1.52
C ALA A 181 -0.89 -9.81 0.93
N GLY A 182 -1.69 -10.86 0.81
CA GLY A 182 -3.09 -10.73 0.42
C GLY A 182 -4.00 -10.68 1.65
N PHE A 183 -5.07 -9.90 1.58
CA PHE A 183 -6.16 -9.87 2.55
C PHE A 183 -7.47 -10.21 1.87
N VAL A 184 -8.35 -10.90 2.59
CA VAL A 184 -9.72 -11.19 2.16
C VAL A 184 -10.68 -10.79 3.25
N ARG A 185 -11.83 -10.26 2.85
CA ARG A 185 -12.94 -9.95 3.75
C ARG A 185 -13.91 -11.11 3.76
N ASP A 186 -14.23 -11.64 4.93
CA ASP A 186 -15.29 -12.64 5.04
C ASP A 186 -16.66 -11.97 4.79
N PRO A 187 -17.43 -12.39 3.76
CA PRO A 187 -18.73 -11.79 3.45
C PRO A 187 -19.81 -12.05 4.52
N ASN A 188 -19.54 -12.94 5.49
CA ASN A 188 -20.47 -13.33 6.56
C ASN A 188 -20.12 -12.71 7.92
N SER A 189 -18.92 -12.15 8.10
CA SER A 189 -18.52 -11.46 9.34
C SER A 189 -19.13 -10.05 9.42
N SER A 190 -19.48 -9.48 8.28
CA SER A 190 -20.25 -8.24 8.22
C SER A 190 -21.68 -8.54 8.66
N SER A 191 -22.05 -8.06 9.85
CA SER A 191 -23.40 -7.57 10.12
C SER A 191 -23.74 -6.59 8.99
N ARG A 192 -24.28 -7.11 7.89
CA ARG A 192 -24.99 -6.29 6.92
C ARG A 192 -26.15 -5.73 7.71
N THR A 193 -26.02 -4.50 8.18
CA THR A 193 -27.15 -3.63 8.43
C THR A 193 -27.88 -3.52 7.08
N SER A 194 -28.71 -4.52 6.80
CA SER A 194 -29.81 -4.43 5.86
C SER A 194 -30.73 -3.37 6.45
N GLY A 195 -30.43 -2.11 6.13
CA GLY A 195 -31.39 -1.03 6.20
C GLY A 195 -32.50 -1.34 5.22
N GLY A 196 -33.48 -2.10 5.69
CA GLY A 196 -34.69 -2.41 4.96
C GLY A 196 -35.55 -1.17 4.74
N ASN A 197 -36.03 -1.07 3.52
CA ASN A 197 -37.33 -0.55 3.09
C ASN A 197 -37.69 0.92 3.35
N GLY A 198 -38.09 1.58 2.25
CA GLY A 198 -38.26 3.02 2.17
C GLY A 198 -39.39 3.62 3.01
N THR A 199 -39.28 4.94 3.21
CA THR A 199 -40.40 5.88 3.22
C THR A 199 -39.84 7.26 2.87
N THR A 200 -40.46 7.92 1.90
CA THR A 200 -40.28 9.33 1.56
C THR A 200 -40.66 10.22 2.74
N GLY A 201 -39.81 11.17 3.15
CA GLY A 201 -40.26 12.21 4.08
C GLY A 201 -39.19 13.04 4.78
N SER A 202 -38.98 14.25 4.25
CA SER A 202 -38.68 15.51 4.97
C SER A 202 -37.38 15.67 5.77
N HIS A 203 -36.57 16.61 5.26
CA HIS A 203 -35.61 17.48 5.95
C HIS A 203 -35.92 17.71 7.45
N LYS A 204 -34.93 17.46 8.30
CA LYS A 204 -34.68 18.27 9.51
C LYS A 204 -33.20 18.13 9.94
N THR A 205 -32.50 19.25 9.85
CA THR A 205 -31.15 19.51 10.37
C THR A 205 -31.11 19.37 11.88
N THR A 206 -30.08 18.70 12.42
CA THR A 206 -29.63 18.86 13.81
C THR A 206 -28.11 18.74 13.83
N GLU A 207 -27.48 19.61 14.60
CA GLU A 207 -26.04 19.89 14.72
C GLU A 207 -25.24 18.69 15.28
N GLU A 208 -24.07 18.43 14.69
CA GLU A 208 -23.06 17.53 15.27
C GLU A 208 -21.97 18.36 15.99
N PRO A 209 -21.44 17.87 17.13
CA PRO A 209 -20.32 18.51 17.82
C PRO A 209 -19.00 18.22 17.10
N ALA A 210 -18.10 19.20 17.12
CA ALA A 210 -16.80 19.16 16.47
C ALA A 210 -15.92 18.00 17.00
N THR A 211 -15.62 17.04 16.12
CA THR A 211 -14.44 16.19 16.19
C THR A 211 -13.38 16.77 15.25
N ASP A 212 -12.20 17.07 15.79
CA ASP A 212 -11.02 17.44 15.01
C ASP A 212 -10.61 16.24 14.15
N GLU A 213 -11.02 16.28 12.88
CA GLU A 213 -10.59 15.36 11.84
C GLU A 213 -9.73 16.16 10.87
N ASP A 214 -8.42 15.88 10.85
CA ASP A 214 -7.56 16.28 9.75
C ASP A 214 -8.06 15.60 8.46
N GLU A 215 -9.00 16.29 7.81
CA GLU A 215 -9.66 15.93 6.58
C GLU A 215 -8.63 15.86 5.45
N TRP A 216 -8.18 14.65 5.15
CA TRP A 216 -7.30 14.37 4.02
C TRP A 216 -8.04 14.66 2.71
N ASN A 217 -7.77 15.85 2.16
CA ASN A 217 -8.15 16.20 0.80
C ASN A 217 -7.22 15.46 -0.17
N GLY A 218 -7.65 14.27 -0.59
CA GLY A 218 -6.94 13.46 -1.58
C GLY A 218 -6.58 14.28 -2.82
N PHE A 219 -5.50 13.88 -3.52
CA PHE A 219 -4.83 14.60 -4.60
C PHE A 219 -5.76 15.45 -5.48
N GLY A 220 -6.05 16.66 -5.00
CA GLY A 220 -6.72 17.70 -5.75
C GLY A 220 -5.71 18.15 -6.78
N SER A 221 -5.97 17.83 -8.04
CA SER A 221 -5.24 18.36 -9.17
C SER A 221 -5.43 19.88 -9.22
N ASP A 222 -4.35 20.61 -8.97
CA ASP A 222 -4.12 21.95 -9.52
C ASP A 222 -2.73 21.98 -10.17
#